data_AF-A0A6I0EZ24-F1
#
_entry.id   AF-A0A6I0EZ24-F1
#
_cell.length_a   1.000
_cell.length_b   1.000
_cell.length_c   1.000
_cell.angle_alpha   90.00
_cell.angle_beta   90.00
_cell.angle_gamma   90.00
#
_symmetry.space_group_name_H-M   'P 1'
#
loop_
_entity.id
_entity.type
_entity.pdbx_description
1 polymer ?
#
loop_
_entity_poly.entity_id
_entity_poly.type
_entity_poly.pdbx_seq_one_letter_code
_entity_poly.pdbx_strand_id
1 'polypeptide(L)'
;MSEPMTVRSFLDSMNRILEKESKESLKQMEITLKAELLPERNPVGPAYLWLVRDSEGRSMFWMVPEALAKKCKPRMVIIAKGHPVLWPSTKQGKRLEWLQVKEIEFPSTKELSRIEKARKLSQKGLVGWQRERKWPIDSSRGSVKIELIASKNNSFLPQLRHLFHKGRRFIITENHINMNEATEVAVAVEKASQRGGDFLLLLQQEDDNVLLFDEPVILQALKKTTLYTYLIQPQDRLRPFAYGWVDKWLESPVKASQELIGHCWQVWKGPKDKARLREAVTVQAEKDRTRLVGEISRLRRENEALQETVATLGPQKVTDLEDKLEVKDKELKKGEERRRIIDQQLLLVEQERDDLQRKLALLEAGGLVKEEPVDQDKEIEKIRRQEEFRRTLLEEERERLLAENKSLQKKVEASSPLLMEDIKKEKTALAQELDRSEERREQLAEFLFILEQENRELRGRLGFRTALDGEEAGSEELEQEEELVLGQARLYEEIYDILVQEEIERLQREVKRLQELLNTYSPIAMATLQEELEQVKERLIHSEELREKQRKKLDNLEKEMGKKDLLQKSLQEESKVREQENDTKSEESNSSEKEKVDPAEGMDTIIDKTFHLFRHGLRWNRKKD
;
A
#
# COMPACT_ATOMS: atom_id res chain seq x y z
N MET A 1 -20.45 -49.04 10.34
CA MET A 1 -19.54 -48.33 9.42
C MET A 1 -19.35 -46.93 9.96
N SER A 2 -18.12 -46.41 9.96
CA SER A 2 -17.84 -45.02 10.36
C SER A 2 -18.55 -44.06 9.40
N GLU A 3 -19.12 -42.97 9.95
CA GLU A 3 -19.70 -41.92 9.13
C GLU A 3 -18.62 -41.28 8.25
N PRO A 4 -18.90 -41.01 6.96
CA PRO A 4 -17.94 -40.35 6.09
C PRO A 4 -17.64 -38.95 6.62
N MET A 5 -16.35 -38.63 6.71
CA MET A 5 -15.84 -37.33 7.12
C MET A 5 -16.14 -36.27 6.05
N THR A 6 -16.28 -35.01 6.48
CA THR A 6 -16.34 -33.84 5.59
C THR A 6 -14.92 -33.38 5.23
N VAL A 7 -14.77 -32.66 4.12
CA VAL A 7 -13.49 -32.09 3.69
C VAL A 7 -12.92 -31.14 4.76
N ARG A 8 -13.76 -30.43 5.50
CA ARG A 8 -13.32 -29.65 6.66
C ARG A 8 -12.68 -30.54 7.71
N SER A 9 -13.40 -31.57 8.16
CA SER A 9 -12.89 -32.48 9.18
C SER A 9 -11.63 -33.21 8.74
N PHE A 10 -11.48 -33.48 7.44
CA PHE A 10 -10.24 -33.95 6.83
C PHE A 10 -9.11 -32.95 7.03
N LEU A 11 -9.27 -31.69 6.61
CA LEU A 11 -8.22 -30.67 6.69
C LEU A 11 -7.83 -30.37 8.16
N ASP A 12 -8.82 -30.29 9.06
CA ASP A 12 -8.58 -30.06 10.48
C ASP A 12 -7.83 -31.24 11.12
N SER A 13 -8.16 -32.48 10.74
CA SER A 13 -7.44 -33.68 11.19
C SER A 13 -5.99 -33.67 10.67
N MET A 14 -5.79 -33.28 9.41
CA MET A 14 -4.47 -33.15 8.81
C MET A 14 -3.60 -32.11 9.52
N ASN A 15 -4.16 -30.96 9.89
CA ASN A 15 -3.45 -29.92 10.63
C ASN A 15 -3.04 -30.41 12.03
N ARG A 16 -3.96 -31.05 12.75
CA ARG A 16 -3.68 -31.62 14.09
C ARG A 16 -2.60 -32.69 14.09
N ILE A 17 -2.56 -33.55 13.06
CA ILE A 17 -1.57 -34.63 12.97
C ILE A 17 -0.16 -34.07 12.73
N LEU A 18 -0.06 -33.02 11.91
CA LEU A 18 1.23 -32.39 11.62
C LEU A 18 1.78 -31.54 12.76
N GLU A 19 0.91 -31.03 13.64
CA GLU A 19 1.34 -30.43 14.89
C GLU A 19 1.96 -31.45 15.85
N LYS A 20 1.69 -32.76 15.66
CA LYS A 20 2.04 -33.83 16.61
C LYS A 20 3.07 -34.86 16.13
N GLU A 21 3.16 -35.19 14.83
CA GLU A 21 3.95 -36.36 14.35
C GLU A 21 4.57 -36.26 12.93
N SER A 22 5.43 -37.25 12.58
CA SER A 22 6.12 -37.40 11.30
C SER A 22 5.20 -37.92 10.17
N LYS A 23 5.57 -37.67 8.90
CA LYS A 23 4.81 -38.03 7.67
C LYS A 23 4.41 -39.51 7.53
N GLU A 24 4.93 -40.39 8.39
CA GLU A 24 4.69 -41.84 8.35
C GLU A 24 3.32 -42.23 8.94
N SER A 25 2.80 -41.47 9.92
CA SER A 25 1.46 -41.72 10.48
C SER A 25 0.33 -41.46 9.49
N LEU A 26 0.54 -40.52 8.54
CA LEU A 26 -0.41 -40.22 7.47
C LEU A 26 -0.64 -41.38 6.50
N LYS A 27 0.37 -42.22 6.27
CA LYS A 27 0.24 -43.40 5.40
C LYS A 27 -0.57 -44.53 6.04
N GLN A 28 -0.68 -44.53 7.36
CA GLN A 28 -1.41 -45.54 8.14
C GLN A 28 -2.87 -45.11 8.39
N MET A 29 -3.20 -43.83 8.22
CA MET A 29 -4.54 -43.29 8.43
C MET A 29 -5.41 -43.49 7.19
N GLU A 30 -6.49 -44.26 7.32
CA GLU A 30 -7.51 -44.41 6.28
C GLU A 30 -8.70 -43.50 6.58
N ILE A 31 -9.07 -42.66 5.61
CA ILE A 31 -10.16 -41.69 5.73
C ILE A 31 -11.22 -42.03 4.71
N THR A 32 -12.47 -42.00 5.16
CA THR A 32 -13.65 -42.14 4.31
C THR A 32 -14.25 -40.76 4.08
N LEU A 33 -14.31 -40.29 2.83
CA LEU A 33 -14.91 -39.00 2.46
C LEU A 33 -16.04 -39.20 1.46
N LYS A 34 -17.05 -38.35 1.55
CA LYS A 34 -18.20 -38.34 0.63
C LYS A 34 -18.18 -37.04 -0.18
N ALA A 35 -18.25 -37.16 -1.51
CA ALA A 35 -18.22 -35.98 -2.37
C ALA A 35 -18.90 -36.20 -3.73
N GLU A 36 -19.37 -35.11 -4.32
CA GLU A 36 -19.77 -35.02 -5.72
C GLU A 36 -18.53 -34.83 -6.61
N LEU A 37 -18.39 -35.67 -7.64
CA LEU A 37 -17.34 -35.55 -8.64
C LEU A 37 -17.62 -34.36 -9.57
N LEU A 38 -16.74 -33.38 -9.66
CA LEU A 38 -16.91 -32.27 -10.60
C LEU A 38 -16.53 -32.68 -12.04
N PRO A 39 -16.86 -31.90 -13.09
CA PRO A 39 -16.45 -32.24 -14.46
C PRO A 39 -14.94 -32.20 -14.69
N GLU A 40 -14.20 -31.46 -13.87
CA GLU A 40 -12.75 -31.25 -13.97
C GLU A 40 -11.99 -32.51 -13.52
N ARG A 41 -11.44 -33.24 -14.51
CA ARG A 41 -10.56 -34.40 -14.31
C ARG A 41 -9.31 -34.28 -15.18
N ASN A 42 -8.14 -34.56 -14.61
CA ASN A 42 -6.86 -34.54 -15.30
C ASN A 42 -6.17 -35.91 -15.18
N PRO A 43 -5.68 -36.51 -16.28
CA PRO A 43 -4.91 -37.75 -16.22
C PRO A 43 -3.52 -37.49 -15.61
N VAL A 44 -3.09 -38.36 -14.69
CA VAL A 44 -1.77 -38.33 -14.04
C VAL A 44 -1.25 -39.76 -13.93
N GLY A 45 -0.48 -40.21 -14.93
CA GLY A 45 0.01 -41.59 -15.01
C GLY A 45 -1.14 -42.62 -14.99
N PRO A 46 -1.10 -43.67 -14.16
CA PRO A 46 -2.18 -44.67 -14.04
C PRO A 46 -3.36 -44.22 -13.17
N ALA A 47 -3.50 -42.92 -12.90
CA ALA A 47 -4.55 -42.33 -12.07
C ALA A 47 -5.12 -41.06 -12.71
N TYR A 48 -6.24 -40.59 -12.16
CA TYR A 48 -6.86 -39.31 -12.49
C TYR A 48 -6.88 -38.43 -11.25
N LEU A 49 -6.38 -37.20 -11.38
CA LEU A 49 -6.62 -36.15 -10.42
C LEU A 49 -7.99 -35.54 -10.70
N TRP A 50 -8.91 -35.70 -9.76
CA TRP A 50 -10.31 -35.30 -9.91
C TRP A 50 -10.64 -34.25 -8.86
N LEU A 51 -11.18 -33.11 -9.28
CA LEU A 51 -11.74 -32.14 -8.33
C LEU A 51 -13.11 -32.64 -7.84
N VAL A 52 -13.30 -32.65 -6.53
CA VAL A 52 -14.54 -33.09 -5.89
C VAL A 52 -15.10 -31.99 -4.99
N ARG A 53 -16.39 -32.11 -4.67
CA ARG A 53 -17.09 -31.19 -3.77
C ARG A 53 -17.87 -31.96 -2.72
N ASP A 54 -17.60 -31.66 -1.47
CA ASP A 54 -18.33 -32.24 -0.34
C ASP A 54 -19.73 -31.63 -0.17
N SER A 55 -20.54 -32.28 0.66
CA SER A 55 -21.80 -31.85 1.23
C SER A 55 -21.79 -30.45 1.88
N GLU A 56 -20.65 -29.94 2.34
CA GLU A 56 -20.50 -28.56 2.84
C GLU A 56 -20.15 -27.54 1.74
N GLY A 57 -19.98 -27.98 0.48
CA GLY A 57 -19.60 -27.10 -0.64
C GLY A 57 -18.09 -26.88 -0.80
N ARG A 58 -17.28 -27.36 0.15
CA ARG A 58 -15.82 -27.33 0.10
C ARG A 58 -15.29 -28.23 -1.02
N SER A 59 -14.29 -27.74 -1.75
CA SER A 59 -13.70 -28.45 -2.88
C SER A 59 -12.34 -29.02 -2.50
N MET A 60 -12.04 -30.22 -2.99
CA MET A 60 -10.80 -30.94 -2.69
C MET A 60 -10.36 -31.74 -3.91
N PHE A 61 -9.07 -32.00 -4.05
CA PHE A 61 -8.57 -32.93 -5.06
C PHE A 61 -8.56 -34.37 -4.54
N TRP A 62 -9.00 -35.31 -5.36
CA TRP A 62 -8.86 -36.75 -5.14
C TRP A 62 -8.02 -37.36 -6.26
N MET A 63 -7.07 -38.23 -5.91
CA MET A 63 -6.31 -39.01 -6.88
C MET A 63 -6.92 -40.41 -6.97
N VAL A 64 -7.60 -40.68 -8.09
CA VAL A 64 -8.41 -41.88 -8.32
C VAL A 64 -7.71 -42.80 -9.33
N PRO A 65 -7.39 -44.07 -8.99
CA PRO A 65 -6.84 -45.03 -9.95
C PRO A 65 -7.71 -45.19 -11.19
N GLU A 66 -7.10 -45.36 -12.37
CA GLU A 66 -7.84 -45.46 -13.64
C GLU A 66 -8.92 -46.56 -13.63
N ALA A 67 -8.63 -47.72 -13.02
CA ALA A 67 -9.57 -48.84 -12.91
C ALA A 67 -10.86 -48.47 -12.15
N LEU A 68 -10.76 -47.59 -11.14
CA LEU A 68 -11.90 -47.09 -10.37
C LEU A 68 -12.56 -45.90 -11.07
N ALA A 69 -11.76 -44.99 -11.63
CA ALA A 69 -12.25 -43.81 -12.34
C ALA A 69 -13.15 -44.17 -13.54
N LYS A 70 -12.89 -45.29 -14.23
CA LYS A 70 -13.74 -45.82 -15.33
C LYS A 70 -15.18 -46.13 -14.91
N LYS A 71 -15.42 -46.45 -13.63
CA LYS A 71 -16.75 -46.73 -13.08
C LYS A 71 -17.49 -45.45 -12.67
N CYS A 72 -16.77 -44.33 -12.56
CA CYS A 72 -17.31 -43.05 -12.11
C CYS A 72 -17.72 -42.17 -13.30
N LYS A 73 -18.84 -41.45 -13.15
CA LYS A 73 -19.24 -40.40 -14.09
C LYS A 73 -19.13 -39.04 -13.40
N PRO A 74 -18.83 -37.96 -14.14
CA PRO A 74 -18.96 -36.61 -13.62
C PRO A 74 -20.36 -36.39 -13.01
N ARG A 75 -20.42 -35.61 -11.93
CA ARG A 75 -21.61 -35.26 -11.15
C ARG A 75 -22.22 -36.40 -10.35
N MET A 76 -21.56 -37.55 -10.27
CA MET A 76 -21.96 -38.60 -9.33
C MET A 76 -21.50 -38.25 -7.91
N VAL A 77 -22.37 -38.50 -6.93
CA VAL A 77 -21.99 -38.50 -5.51
C VAL A 77 -21.46 -39.88 -5.17
N ILE A 78 -20.23 -39.94 -4.68
CA ILE A 78 -19.57 -41.19 -4.31
C ILE A 78 -18.93 -41.07 -2.93
N ILE A 79 -18.71 -42.22 -2.28
CA ILE A 79 -17.94 -42.32 -1.06
C ILE A 79 -16.59 -42.95 -1.43
N ALA A 80 -15.49 -42.28 -1.10
CA ALA A 80 -14.15 -42.79 -1.34
C ALA A 80 -13.44 -43.08 -0.02
N LYS A 81 -12.76 -44.21 0.03
CA LYS A 81 -11.82 -44.57 1.09
C LYS A 81 -10.40 -44.46 0.57
N GLY A 82 -9.53 -43.84 1.35
CA GLY A 82 -8.17 -43.58 0.91
C GLY A 82 -7.29 -43.00 2.00
N HIS A 83 -6.06 -42.67 1.64
CA HIS A 83 -5.11 -42.05 2.56
C HIS A 83 -4.88 -40.59 2.21
N PRO A 84 -4.70 -39.71 3.20
CA PRO A 84 -4.30 -38.34 2.93
C PRO A 84 -2.88 -38.29 2.36
N VAL A 85 -2.68 -37.47 1.33
CA VAL A 85 -1.36 -37.21 0.76
C VAL A 85 -1.08 -35.71 0.82
N LEU A 86 0.12 -35.41 1.30
CA LEU A 86 0.65 -34.06 1.38
C LEU A 86 1.78 -33.88 0.39
N TRP A 87 1.58 -32.95 -0.54
CA TRP A 87 2.63 -32.55 -1.44
C TRP A 87 3.26 -31.24 -0.99
N PRO A 88 4.57 -31.23 -0.68
CA PRO A 88 5.26 -30.00 -0.36
C PRO A 88 5.34 -29.14 -1.64
N SER A 89 4.77 -27.93 -1.61
CA SER A 89 5.05 -26.94 -2.64
C SER A 89 6.25 -26.10 -2.25
N THR A 90 7.05 -25.73 -3.24
CA THR A 90 8.12 -24.73 -3.10
C THR A 90 7.59 -23.30 -2.97
N LYS A 91 6.29 -23.06 -3.21
CA LYS A 91 5.65 -21.75 -3.03
C LYS A 91 5.28 -21.55 -1.55
N GLN A 92 5.75 -20.45 -0.95
CA GLN A 92 5.44 -20.07 0.44
C GLN A 92 3.93 -20.21 0.74
N GLY A 93 3.61 -20.95 1.80
CA GLY A 93 2.27 -21.07 2.35
C GLY A 93 1.27 -21.93 1.54
N LYS A 94 1.66 -22.54 0.41
CA LYS A 94 0.74 -23.36 -0.40
C LYS A 94 1.06 -24.84 -0.26
N ARG A 95 0.48 -25.53 0.72
CA ARG A 95 0.49 -26.99 0.75
C ARG A 95 -0.63 -27.53 -0.14
N LEU A 96 -0.36 -28.57 -0.93
CA LEU A 96 -1.40 -29.29 -1.66
C LEU A 96 -1.77 -30.54 -0.86
N GLU A 97 -3.07 -30.69 -0.60
CA GLU A 97 -3.65 -31.80 0.15
C GLU A 97 -4.68 -32.49 -0.73
N TRP A 98 -4.55 -33.80 -0.89
CA TRP A 98 -5.50 -34.59 -1.64
C TRP A 98 -5.71 -35.97 -1.00
N LEU A 99 -6.80 -36.64 -1.37
CA LEU A 99 -7.08 -38.01 -0.97
C LEU A 99 -6.55 -38.97 -2.03
N GLN A 100 -5.66 -39.91 -1.65
CA GLN A 100 -5.29 -41.04 -2.49
C GLN A 100 -6.33 -42.14 -2.36
N VAL A 101 -7.22 -42.26 -3.34
CA VAL A 101 -8.35 -43.19 -3.30
C VAL A 101 -7.87 -44.62 -3.51
N LYS A 102 -8.30 -45.51 -2.62
CA LYS A 102 -8.11 -46.97 -2.69
C LYS A 102 -9.39 -47.69 -3.07
N GLU A 103 -10.51 -47.26 -2.51
CA GLU A 103 -11.82 -47.89 -2.73
C GLU A 103 -12.89 -46.82 -2.98
N ILE A 104 -13.89 -47.17 -3.79
CA ILE A 104 -15.05 -46.33 -4.04
C ILE A 104 -16.30 -47.15 -3.75
N GLU A 105 -17.13 -46.61 -2.88
CA GLU A 105 -18.47 -47.10 -2.60
C GLU A 105 -19.48 -46.20 -3.30
N PHE A 106 -20.41 -46.84 -4.02
CA PHE A 106 -21.54 -46.16 -4.64
C PHE A 106 -22.72 -46.24 -3.66
N PRO A 107 -23.15 -45.13 -3.05
CA PRO A 107 -24.25 -45.15 -2.10
C PRO A 107 -25.50 -45.76 -2.77
N SER A 108 -26.14 -46.71 -2.06
CA SER A 108 -27.32 -47.45 -2.52
C SER A 108 -28.57 -46.57 -2.60
N THR A 109 -28.57 -45.44 -1.90
CA THR A 109 -29.55 -44.36 -2.01
C THR A 109 -29.20 -43.46 -3.19
N LYS A 110 -30.17 -43.20 -4.09
CA LYS A 110 -30.06 -42.25 -5.22
C LYS A 110 -29.91 -40.81 -4.71
N GLU A 111 -28.77 -40.51 -4.11
CA GLU A 111 -28.42 -39.15 -3.73
C GLU A 111 -28.20 -38.33 -4.99
N LEU A 112 -28.90 -37.20 -5.02
CA LEU A 112 -28.95 -36.34 -6.19
C LEU A 112 -27.72 -35.46 -6.23
N SER A 113 -27.12 -35.35 -7.41
CA SER A 113 -26.11 -34.31 -7.68
C SER A 113 -26.68 -32.93 -7.39
N ARG A 114 -25.81 -31.94 -7.12
CA ARG A 114 -26.28 -30.58 -6.89
C ARG A 114 -27.09 -30.03 -8.08
N ILE A 115 -26.72 -30.40 -9.31
CA ILE A 115 -27.45 -29.98 -10.52
C ILE A 115 -28.84 -30.63 -10.59
N GLU A 116 -28.97 -31.91 -10.21
CA GLU A 116 -30.27 -32.57 -10.14
C GLU A 116 -31.14 -32.01 -9.01
N LYS A 117 -30.53 -31.67 -7.86
CA LYS A 117 -31.19 -30.92 -6.78
C LYS A 117 -31.71 -29.58 -7.31
N ALA A 118 -30.87 -28.80 -7.99
CA ALA A 118 -31.26 -27.53 -8.59
C ALA A 118 -32.45 -27.68 -9.55
N ARG A 119 -32.41 -28.71 -10.43
CA ARG A 119 -33.50 -29.00 -11.37
C ARG A 119 -34.80 -29.33 -10.63
N LYS A 120 -34.75 -30.19 -9.61
CA LYS A 120 -35.95 -30.52 -8.81
C LYS A 120 -36.47 -29.32 -8.03
N LEU A 121 -35.60 -28.48 -7.48
CA LEU A 121 -36.01 -27.27 -6.75
C LEU A 121 -36.57 -26.21 -7.70
N SER A 122 -36.03 -26.09 -8.90
CA SER A 122 -36.56 -25.22 -9.95
C SER A 122 -37.94 -25.69 -10.43
N GLN A 123 -38.15 -27.01 -10.60
CA GLN A 123 -39.48 -27.59 -10.87
C GLN A 123 -40.49 -27.27 -9.76
N LYS A 124 -40.04 -27.20 -8.50
CA LYS A 124 -40.85 -26.76 -7.35
C LYS A 124 -41.01 -25.22 -7.27
N GLY A 125 -40.44 -24.47 -8.21
CA GLY A 125 -40.45 -23.01 -8.22
C GLY A 125 -39.72 -22.38 -7.03
N LEU A 126 -38.76 -23.09 -6.44
CA LEU A 126 -37.90 -22.64 -5.33
C LEU A 126 -36.53 -22.18 -5.80
N VAL A 127 -36.19 -22.35 -7.08
CA VAL A 127 -34.97 -21.82 -7.68
C VAL A 127 -35.37 -21.18 -9.01
N GLY A 128 -35.02 -19.91 -9.16
CA GLY A 128 -35.36 -19.09 -10.31
C GLY A 128 -34.87 -17.66 -10.11
N TRP A 129 -34.99 -16.84 -11.13
CA TRP A 129 -34.62 -15.43 -11.05
C TRP A 129 -35.82 -14.62 -10.57
N GLN A 130 -35.68 -13.99 -9.40
CA GLN A 130 -36.65 -13.00 -8.97
C GLN A 130 -36.47 -11.70 -9.78
N ARG A 131 -37.56 -10.96 -10.02
CA ARG A 131 -37.46 -9.58 -10.53
C ARG A 131 -36.75 -8.73 -9.48
N GLU A 132 -35.81 -7.90 -9.92
CA GLU A 132 -35.11 -6.95 -9.05
C GLU A 132 -36.12 -6.09 -8.29
N ARG A 133 -36.06 -6.15 -6.95
CA ARG A 133 -36.88 -5.29 -6.11
C ARG A 133 -36.31 -3.88 -6.12
N LYS A 134 -37.20 -2.90 -6.12
CA LYS A 134 -36.79 -1.51 -5.89
C LYS A 134 -36.29 -1.38 -4.46
N TRP A 135 -35.28 -0.53 -4.30
CA TRP A 135 -34.74 -0.18 -3.00
C TRP A 135 -35.87 0.37 -2.08
N PRO A 136 -36.01 -0.11 -0.82
CA PRO A 136 -37.20 0.13 0.00
C PRO A 136 -37.21 1.50 0.71
N ILE A 137 -36.23 2.37 0.45
CA ILE A 137 -36.09 3.67 1.11
C ILE A 137 -36.39 4.81 0.14
N ASP A 138 -37.29 5.69 0.57
CA ASP A 138 -37.56 6.99 -0.04
C ASP A 138 -36.98 8.14 0.79
N SER A 139 -36.78 9.30 0.15
CA SER A 139 -36.22 10.50 0.79
C SER A 139 -37.07 11.06 1.95
N SER A 140 -38.34 10.68 2.04
CA SER A 140 -39.28 11.08 3.09
C SER A 140 -39.17 10.25 4.37
N ARG A 141 -38.52 9.07 4.33
CA ARG A 141 -38.43 8.18 5.50
C ARG A 141 -37.36 8.67 6.48
N GLY A 142 -37.74 8.79 7.75
CA GLY A 142 -36.86 9.27 8.83
C GLY A 142 -35.90 8.23 9.40
N SER A 143 -36.22 6.94 9.26
CA SER A 143 -35.41 5.83 9.77
C SER A 143 -35.49 4.58 8.89
N VAL A 144 -34.53 3.68 9.05
CA VAL A 144 -34.41 2.39 8.35
C VAL A 144 -34.33 1.28 9.38
N LYS A 145 -35.14 0.24 9.21
CA LYS A 145 -35.08 -0.96 10.05
C LYS A 145 -34.28 -2.06 9.37
N ILE A 146 -33.29 -2.59 10.08
CA ILE A 146 -32.37 -3.61 9.60
C ILE A 146 -32.51 -4.83 10.49
N GLU A 147 -32.97 -5.94 9.94
CA GLU A 147 -32.96 -7.24 10.58
C GLU A 147 -31.67 -7.97 10.21
N LEU A 148 -30.89 -8.37 11.22
CA LEU A 148 -29.61 -9.01 11.05
C LEU A 148 -29.67 -10.43 11.61
N ILE A 149 -29.37 -11.42 10.79
CA ILE A 149 -29.34 -12.84 11.17
C ILE A 149 -27.89 -13.33 11.08
N ALA A 150 -27.36 -13.79 12.20
CA ALA A 150 -25.96 -14.23 12.31
C ALA A 150 -25.78 -15.26 13.44
N SER A 151 -24.65 -15.96 13.42
CA SER A 151 -24.18 -16.75 14.56
C SER A 151 -23.91 -15.86 15.78
N LYS A 152 -24.14 -16.39 17.00
CA LYS A 152 -23.78 -15.71 18.26
C LYS A 152 -22.30 -15.33 18.31
N ASN A 153 -21.45 -16.15 17.70
CA ASN A 153 -19.99 -15.99 17.72
C ASN A 153 -19.47 -15.21 16.50
N ASN A 154 -20.35 -14.49 15.79
CA ASN A 154 -19.93 -13.75 14.61
C ASN A 154 -19.09 -12.52 14.98
N SER A 155 -17.82 -12.55 14.58
CA SER A 155 -16.80 -11.54 14.92
C SER A 155 -17.10 -10.14 14.36
N PHE A 156 -17.94 -10.04 13.33
CA PHE A 156 -18.29 -8.76 12.70
C PHE A 156 -19.43 -8.02 13.40
N LEU A 157 -20.21 -8.69 14.26
CA LEU A 157 -21.38 -8.09 14.93
C LEU A 157 -21.05 -6.77 15.66
N PRO A 158 -19.99 -6.66 16.47
CA PRO A 158 -19.67 -5.40 17.15
C PRO A 158 -19.38 -4.26 16.17
N GLN A 159 -18.67 -4.56 15.08
CA GLN A 159 -18.33 -3.57 14.06
C GLN A 159 -19.58 -3.11 13.30
N LEU A 160 -20.49 -4.03 12.97
CA LEU A 160 -21.76 -3.72 12.30
C LEU A 160 -22.67 -2.86 13.18
N ARG A 161 -22.79 -3.20 14.47
CA ARG A 161 -23.49 -2.38 15.46
C ARG A 161 -22.98 -0.96 15.45
N HIS A 162 -21.66 -0.79 15.56
CA HIS A 162 -21.03 0.51 15.59
C HIS A 162 -21.26 1.31 14.28
N LEU A 163 -21.18 0.67 13.11
CA LEU A 163 -21.42 1.32 11.82
C LEU A 163 -22.84 1.87 11.69
N PHE A 164 -23.84 1.06 12.05
CA PHE A 164 -25.24 1.47 11.96
C PHE A 164 -25.64 2.42 13.10
N HIS A 165 -25.13 2.24 14.33
CA HIS A 165 -25.38 3.16 15.45
C HIS A 165 -24.82 4.57 15.22
N LYS A 166 -23.71 4.70 14.48
CA LYS A 166 -23.22 6.02 14.04
C LYS A 166 -24.26 6.80 13.24
N GLY A 167 -25.13 6.11 12.49
CA GLY A 167 -26.28 6.73 11.86
C GLY A 167 -27.50 6.66 12.78
N ARG A 168 -27.85 7.76 13.45
CA ARG A 168 -29.05 7.87 14.33
C ARG A 168 -30.40 7.50 13.67
N ARG A 169 -30.40 7.20 12.37
CA ARG A 169 -31.56 6.82 11.56
C ARG A 169 -31.67 5.30 11.34
N PHE A 170 -30.71 4.49 11.78
CA PHE A 170 -30.79 3.03 11.63
C PHE A 170 -31.25 2.37 12.93
N ILE A 171 -32.23 1.48 12.83
CA ILE A 171 -32.73 0.64 13.92
C ILE A 171 -32.34 -0.79 13.56
N ILE A 172 -31.49 -1.41 14.37
CA ILE A 172 -30.97 -2.75 14.13
C ILE A 172 -31.65 -3.73 15.08
N THR A 173 -32.17 -4.82 14.54
CA THR A 173 -32.61 -5.99 15.32
C THR A 173 -31.69 -7.15 14.99
N GLU A 174 -31.06 -7.74 16.00
CA GLU A 174 -30.17 -8.88 15.81
C GLU A 174 -30.84 -10.17 16.26
N ASN A 175 -30.83 -11.16 15.38
CA ASN A 175 -31.31 -12.51 15.64
C ASN A 175 -30.12 -13.46 15.62
N HIS A 176 -29.69 -13.87 16.81
CA HIS A 176 -28.57 -14.81 16.96
C HIS A 176 -29.05 -16.25 16.91
N ILE A 177 -28.66 -16.99 15.87
CA ILE A 177 -29.09 -18.37 15.60
C ILE A 177 -27.90 -19.23 15.15
N ASN A 178 -28.04 -20.55 15.12
CA ASN A 178 -27.03 -21.41 14.53
C ASN A 178 -27.09 -21.33 13.00
N MET A 179 -26.09 -20.68 12.39
CA MET A 179 -25.96 -20.54 10.93
C MET A 179 -25.60 -21.85 10.21
N ASN A 180 -25.58 -22.99 10.90
CA ASN A 180 -25.48 -24.32 10.32
C ASN A 180 -26.79 -25.12 10.36
N GLU A 181 -27.85 -24.57 10.96
CA GLU A 181 -29.16 -25.22 11.07
C GLU A 181 -30.20 -24.54 10.17
N ALA A 182 -30.59 -25.22 9.08
CA ALA A 182 -31.43 -24.61 8.05
C ALA A 182 -32.83 -24.22 8.54
N THR A 183 -33.37 -24.99 9.48
CA THR A 183 -34.66 -24.74 10.12
C THR A 183 -34.63 -23.48 10.99
N GLU A 184 -33.55 -23.26 11.75
CA GLU A 184 -33.41 -22.06 12.58
C GLU A 184 -33.29 -20.80 11.72
N VAL A 185 -32.49 -20.87 10.65
CA VAL A 185 -32.33 -19.78 9.69
C VAL A 185 -33.66 -19.46 9.01
N ALA A 186 -34.39 -20.47 8.52
CA ALA A 186 -35.69 -20.26 7.89
C ALA A 186 -36.70 -19.60 8.85
N VAL A 187 -36.77 -20.07 10.10
CA VAL A 187 -37.65 -19.48 11.13
C VAL A 187 -37.26 -18.04 11.44
N ALA A 188 -35.97 -17.73 11.52
CA ALA A 188 -35.50 -16.37 11.75
C ALA A 188 -35.84 -15.44 10.58
N VAL A 189 -35.72 -15.91 9.34
CA VAL A 189 -36.12 -15.17 8.14
C VAL A 189 -37.63 -14.89 8.14
N GLU A 190 -38.46 -15.90 8.44
CA GLU A 190 -39.91 -15.70 8.51
C GLU A 190 -40.30 -14.74 9.65
N LYS A 191 -39.66 -14.84 10.83
CA LYS A 191 -39.86 -13.90 11.94
C LYS A 191 -39.45 -12.47 11.58
N ALA A 192 -38.32 -12.29 10.90
CA ALA A 192 -37.87 -10.98 10.42
C ALA A 192 -38.88 -10.38 9.44
N SER A 193 -39.40 -11.19 8.51
CA SER A 193 -40.43 -10.73 7.58
C SER A 193 -41.74 -10.36 8.27
N GLN A 194 -42.14 -11.08 9.33
CA GLN A 194 -43.35 -10.78 10.11
C GLN A 194 -43.23 -9.50 10.94
N ARG A 195 -42.05 -9.21 11.50
CA ARG A 195 -41.82 -7.99 12.32
C ARG A 195 -41.92 -6.70 11.52
N GLY A 196 -41.73 -6.76 10.20
CA GLY A 196 -41.76 -5.59 9.32
C GLY A 196 -40.50 -4.74 9.48
N GLY A 197 -39.54 -4.99 8.59
CA GLY A 197 -38.30 -4.22 8.42
C GLY A 197 -38.14 -3.70 7.00
N ASP A 198 -37.03 -3.03 6.72
CA ASP A 198 -36.67 -2.59 5.37
C ASP A 198 -35.64 -3.55 4.75
N PHE A 199 -34.62 -3.91 5.53
CA PHE A 199 -33.52 -4.77 5.09
C PHE A 199 -33.39 -6.02 5.94
N LEU A 200 -32.95 -7.10 5.29
CA LEU A 200 -32.55 -8.35 5.91
C LEU A 200 -31.09 -8.65 5.54
N LEU A 201 -30.21 -8.74 6.53
CA LEU A 201 -28.81 -9.11 6.34
C LEU A 201 -28.58 -10.52 6.88
N LEU A 202 -28.16 -11.42 6.02
CA LEU A 202 -27.81 -12.81 6.33
C LEU A 202 -26.29 -12.94 6.33
N LEU A 203 -25.69 -13.19 7.49
CA LEU A 203 -24.24 -13.16 7.68
C LEU A 203 -23.68 -14.55 7.93
N GLN A 204 -23.02 -15.13 6.92
CA GLN A 204 -22.23 -16.35 7.07
C GLN A 204 -20.77 -16.02 7.44
N GLN A 205 -20.14 -16.90 8.20
CA GLN A 205 -18.69 -16.94 8.44
C GLN A 205 -18.02 -17.99 7.54
N GLU A 206 -16.70 -17.94 7.41
CA GLU A 206 -15.92 -18.92 6.62
C GLU A 206 -16.10 -20.37 7.08
N ASP A 207 -16.44 -20.53 8.37
CA ASP A 207 -16.68 -21.82 9.00
C ASP A 207 -18.12 -22.33 8.84
N ASP A 208 -19.03 -21.54 8.30
CA ASP A 208 -20.42 -21.96 8.13
C ASP A 208 -20.62 -22.80 6.87
N ASN A 209 -21.65 -23.65 6.86
CA ASN A 209 -22.00 -24.46 5.69
C ASN A 209 -22.55 -23.58 4.56
N VAL A 210 -21.77 -23.45 3.49
CA VAL A 210 -22.09 -22.71 2.28
C VAL A 210 -23.38 -23.21 1.61
N LEU A 211 -23.60 -24.53 1.62
CA LEU A 211 -24.76 -25.13 0.98
C LEU A 211 -26.04 -25.04 1.79
N LEU A 212 -26.01 -24.46 3.00
CA LEU A 212 -27.22 -24.29 3.80
C LEU A 212 -28.31 -23.53 3.04
N PHE A 213 -27.91 -22.53 2.26
CA PHE A 213 -28.81 -21.71 1.45
C PHE A 213 -29.33 -22.41 0.18
N ASP A 214 -29.01 -23.69 -0.03
CA ASP A 214 -29.67 -24.56 -1.02
C ASP A 214 -30.88 -25.30 -0.44
N GLU A 215 -31.05 -25.30 0.90
CA GLU A 215 -32.08 -26.07 1.57
C GLU A 215 -33.49 -25.55 1.25
N PRO A 216 -34.47 -26.45 0.94
CA PRO A 216 -35.81 -26.03 0.52
C PRO A 216 -36.52 -25.12 1.53
N VAL A 217 -36.28 -25.34 2.83
CA VAL A 217 -36.92 -24.57 3.91
C VAL A 217 -36.47 -23.11 3.91
N ILE A 218 -35.18 -22.85 3.66
CA ILE A 218 -34.65 -21.48 3.56
C ILE A 218 -35.12 -20.83 2.27
N LEU A 219 -35.08 -21.55 1.14
CA LEU A 219 -35.57 -21.04 -0.14
C LEU A 219 -37.05 -20.66 -0.08
N GLN A 220 -37.87 -21.45 0.61
CA GLN A 220 -39.27 -21.12 0.87
C GLN A 220 -39.45 -19.88 1.73
N ALA A 221 -38.66 -19.73 2.80
CA ALA A 221 -38.69 -18.55 3.65
C ALA A 221 -38.32 -17.30 2.85
N LEU A 222 -37.18 -17.32 2.14
CA LEU A 222 -36.70 -16.20 1.31
C LEU A 222 -37.70 -15.80 0.22
N LYS A 223 -38.33 -16.78 -0.44
CA LYS A 223 -39.35 -16.53 -1.45
C LYS A 223 -40.56 -15.77 -0.91
N LYS A 224 -40.93 -15.99 0.36
CA LYS A 224 -42.06 -15.29 1.02
C LYS A 224 -41.67 -13.92 1.59
N THR A 225 -40.38 -13.70 1.87
CA THR A 225 -39.88 -12.48 2.50
C THR A 225 -40.14 -11.26 1.65
N THR A 226 -40.62 -10.17 2.25
CA THR A 226 -40.86 -8.87 1.59
C THR A 226 -39.73 -7.86 1.80
N LEU A 227 -38.77 -8.16 2.69
CA LEU A 227 -37.60 -7.34 3.00
C LEU A 227 -36.63 -7.28 1.81
N TYR A 228 -35.84 -6.22 1.71
CA TYR A 228 -34.72 -6.15 0.78
C TYR A 228 -33.53 -6.92 1.36
N THR A 229 -33.08 -7.95 0.67
CA THR A 229 -32.22 -8.99 1.23
C THR A 229 -30.77 -8.87 0.78
N TYR A 230 -29.87 -8.97 1.74
CA TYR A 230 -28.42 -9.03 1.56
C TYR A 230 -27.92 -10.39 2.06
N LEU A 231 -27.33 -11.18 1.18
CA LEU A 231 -26.59 -12.37 1.56
C LEU A 231 -25.11 -12.03 1.59
N ILE A 232 -24.50 -12.19 2.76
CA ILE A 232 -23.11 -11.87 2.99
C ILE A 232 -22.37 -13.18 3.25
N GLN A 233 -21.48 -13.53 2.32
CA GLN A 233 -20.81 -14.82 2.32
C GLN A 233 -19.32 -14.65 1.98
N PRO A 234 -18.40 -14.92 2.93
CA PRO A 234 -16.97 -14.71 2.71
C PRO A 234 -16.37 -15.79 1.80
N GLN A 235 -15.63 -15.35 0.77
CA GLN A 235 -14.67 -16.15 -0.02
C GLN A 235 -15.16 -17.46 -0.65
N ASP A 236 -16.38 -17.53 -1.21
CA ASP A 236 -16.80 -18.73 -1.92
C ASP A 236 -16.77 -18.61 -3.44
N ARG A 237 -16.05 -19.55 -4.07
CA ARG A 237 -16.14 -19.84 -5.52
C ARG A 237 -17.51 -20.40 -5.92
N LEU A 238 -18.39 -20.65 -4.96
CA LEU A 238 -19.60 -21.43 -5.12
C LEU A 238 -20.85 -20.64 -4.74
N ARG A 239 -21.67 -20.35 -5.74
CA ARG A 239 -22.92 -19.59 -5.58
C ARG A 239 -24.03 -20.48 -4.99
N PRO A 240 -24.67 -20.12 -3.86
CA PRO A 240 -25.84 -20.84 -3.33
C PRO A 240 -27.09 -20.62 -4.19
N PHE A 241 -28.05 -21.53 -4.13
CA PHE A 241 -29.32 -21.43 -4.87
C PHE A 241 -30.18 -20.25 -4.39
N ALA A 242 -30.04 -19.85 -3.12
CA ALA A 242 -30.69 -18.66 -2.58
C ALA A 242 -30.35 -17.37 -3.34
N TYR A 243 -29.24 -17.33 -4.08
CA TYR A 243 -28.88 -16.17 -4.91
C TYR A 243 -30.02 -15.71 -5.82
N GLY A 244 -30.88 -16.62 -6.30
CA GLY A 244 -32.03 -16.27 -7.13
C GLY A 244 -33.14 -15.48 -6.40
N TRP A 245 -33.19 -15.55 -5.07
CA TRP A 245 -34.17 -14.88 -4.20
C TRP A 245 -33.61 -13.71 -3.41
N VAL A 246 -32.29 -13.56 -3.39
CA VAL A 246 -31.63 -12.49 -2.65
C VAL A 246 -31.39 -11.30 -3.57
N ASP A 247 -31.56 -10.08 -3.06
CA ASP A 247 -31.41 -8.85 -3.86
C ASP A 247 -29.94 -8.47 -4.09
N LYS A 248 -29.08 -8.60 -3.07
CA LYS A 248 -27.63 -8.39 -3.20
C LYS A 248 -26.80 -9.48 -2.54
N TRP A 249 -25.73 -9.88 -3.22
CA TRP A 249 -24.74 -10.85 -2.74
C TRP A 249 -23.37 -10.17 -2.63
N LEU A 250 -22.79 -10.19 -1.43
CA LEU A 250 -21.54 -9.49 -1.13
C LEU A 250 -20.60 -10.38 -0.29
N GLU A 251 -19.31 -10.20 -0.47
CA GLU A 251 -18.29 -10.99 0.24
C GLU A 251 -18.01 -10.48 1.65
N SER A 252 -18.25 -9.18 1.90
CA SER A 252 -17.83 -8.52 3.14
C SER A 252 -19.02 -7.88 3.85
N PRO A 253 -19.20 -8.17 5.16
CA PRO A 253 -20.26 -7.56 5.95
C PRO A 253 -20.10 -6.05 6.11
N VAL A 254 -18.85 -5.59 6.18
CA VAL A 254 -18.51 -4.17 6.28
C VAL A 254 -18.86 -3.45 5.00
N LYS A 255 -18.50 -4.01 3.83
CA LYS A 255 -18.85 -3.41 2.53
C LYS A 255 -20.35 -3.35 2.34
N ALA A 256 -21.08 -4.42 2.66
CA ALA A 256 -22.53 -4.46 2.59
C ALA A 256 -23.19 -3.34 3.41
N SER A 257 -22.70 -3.14 4.62
CA SER A 257 -23.22 -2.14 5.54
C SER A 257 -22.84 -0.72 5.11
N GLN A 258 -21.61 -0.50 4.62
CA GLN A 258 -21.19 0.79 4.07
C GLN A 258 -21.96 1.17 2.82
N GLU A 259 -22.21 0.22 1.92
CA GLU A 259 -23.00 0.43 0.72
C GLU A 259 -24.45 0.77 1.08
N LEU A 260 -25.06 0.02 2.00
CA LEU A 260 -26.39 0.31 2.51
C LEU A 260 -26.45 1.72 3.11
N ILE A 261 -25.57 2.03 4.07
CA ILE A 261 -25.49 3.33 4.73
C ILE A 261 -25.28 4.45 3.72
N GLY A 262 -24.33 4.29 2.80
CA GLY A 262 -23.98 5.26 1.77
C GLY A 262 -25.16 5.59 0.86
N HIS A 263 -25.86 4.56 0.35
CA HIS A 263 -27.05 4.76 -0.47
C HIS A 263 -28.18 5.44 0.31
N CYS A 264 -28.43 5.05 1.57
CA CYS A 264 -29.42 5.72 2.42
C CYS A 264 -29.10 7.21 2.59
N TRP A 265 -27.84 7.53 2.88
CA TRP A 265 -27.39 8.91 3.01
C TRP A 265 -27.53 9.69 1.70
N GLN A 266 -27.23 9.10 0.55
CA GLN A 266 -27.42 9.77 -0.74
C GLN A 266 -28.89 10.07 -1.02
N VAL A 267 -29.80 9.14 -0.71
CA VAL A 267 -31.24 9.33 -0.86
C VAL A 267 -31.77 10.40 0.09
N TRP A 268 -31.29 10.43 1.34
CA TRP A 268 -31.69 11.41 2.34
C TRP A 268 -31.07 12.79 2.16
N LYS A 269 -29.82 12.89 1.68
CA LYS A 269 -29.15 14.13 1.29
C LYS A 269 -29.67 14.68 -0.05
N GLY A 270 -30.89 14.34 -0.45
CA GLY A 270 -31.54 14.76 -1.68
C GLY A 270 -31.53 16.29 -1.92
N PRO A 271 -32.06 16.74 -3.07
CA PRO A 271 -31.57 17.79 -4.00
C PRO A 271 -31.21 19.18 -3.45
N LYS A 272 -31.49 19.50 -2.18
CA LYS A 272 -31.18 20.78 -1.57
C LYS A 272 -29.67 21.06 -1.48
N ASP A 273 -28.87 20.04 -1.21
CA ASP A 273 -27.40 20.19 -1.18
C ASP A 273 -26.82 20.25 -2.60
N LYS A 274 -27.42 19.59 -3.59
CA LYS A 274 -27.01 19.72 -5.01
C LYS A 274 -27.33 21.11 -5.57
N ALA A 275 -28.44 21.74 -5.17
CA ALA A 275 -28.77 23.10 -5.57
C ALA A 275 -27.80 24.11 -4.94
N ARG A 276 -27.53 24.00 -3.63
CA ARG A 276 -26.54 24.85 -2.93
C ARG A 276 -25.12 24.66 -3.45
N LEU A 277 -24.71 23.43 -3.76
CA LEU A 277 -23.42 23.17 -4.39
C LEU A 277 -23.35 23.74 -5.81
N ARG A 278 -24.42 23.63 -6.61
CA ARG A 278 -24.46 24.24 -7.94
C ARG A 278 -24.38 25.76 -7.85
N GLU A 279 -25.13 26.39 -6.93
CA GLU A 279 -25.06 27.83 -6.69
C GLU A 279 -23.68 28.27 -6.21
N ALA A 280 -23.05 27.53 -5.29
CA ALA A 280 -21.70 27.82 -4.83
C ALA A 280 -20.67 27.67 -5.96
N VAL A 281 -20.80 26.65 -6.80
CA VAL A 281 -19.92 26.42 -7.97
C VAL A 281 -20.15 27.48 -9.04
N THR A 282 -21.38 27.92 -9.30
CA THR A 282 -21.63 29.01 -10.26
C THR A 282 -21.11 30.35 -9.75
N VAL A 283 -21.29 30.66 -8.46
CA VAL A 283 -20.75 31.88 -7.84
C VAL A 283 -19.21 31.86 -7.84
N GLN A 284 -18.60 30.71 -7.59
CA GLN A 284 -17.14 30.57 -7.66
C GLN A 284 -16.64 30.67 -9.11
N ALA A 285 -17.32 30.04 -10.07
CA ALA A 285 -16.97 30.13 -11.48
C ALA A 285 -17.15 31.56 -12.05
N GLU A 286 -18.13 32.33 -11.56
CA GLU A 286 -18.28 33.75 -11.90
C GLU A 286 -17.15 34.59 -11.32
N LYS A 287 -16.76 34.36 -10.06
CA LYS A 287 -15.59 35.01 -9.45
C LYS A 287 -14.31 34.68 -10.20
N ASP A 288 -14.10 33.42 -10.53
CA ASP A 288 -12.93 32.97 -11.28
C ASP A 288 -12.94 33.54 -12.70
N ARG A 289 -14.10 33.62 -13.36
CA ARG A 289 -14.24 34.29 -14.66
C ARG A 289 -13.90 35.77 -14.57
N THR A 290 -14.39 36.50 -13.56
CA THR A 290 -14.05 37.93 -13.39
C THR A 290 -12.56 38.14 -13.10
N ARG A 291 -11.96 37.27 -12.28
CA ARG A 291 -10.53 37.26 -12.01
C ARG A 291 -9.72 36.98 -13.27
N LEU A 292 -10.08 35.94 -14.02
CA LEU A 292 -9.43 35.58 -15.28
C LEU A 292 -9.61 36.67 -16.34
N VAL A 293 -10.77 37.32 -16.43
CA VAL A 293 -10.96 38.47 -17.33
C VAL A 293 -10.08 39.65 -16.91
N GLY A 294 -9.90 39.89 -15.61
CA GLY A 294 -8.99 40.88 -15.06
C GLY A 294 -7.52 40.57 -15.36
N GLU A 295 -7.11 39.32 -15.17
CA GLU A 295 -5.77 38.83 -15.50
C GLU A 295 -5.51 38.86 -17.01
N ILE A 296 -6.46 38.44 -17.85
CA ILE A 296 -6.36 38.54 -19.32
C ILE A 296 -6.26 40.00 -19.76
N SER A 297 -7.03 40.91 -19.17
CA SER A 297 -6.98 42.33 -19.50
C SER A 297 -5.65 42.95 -19.10
N ARG A 298 -5.10 42.54 -17.94
CA ARG A 298 -3.76 42.94 -17.49
C ARG A 298 -2.68 42.38 -18.43
N LEU A 299 -2.75 41.08 -18.76
CA LEU A 299 -1.82 40.42 -19.67
C LEU A 299 -1.89 41.03 -21.07
N ARG A 300 -3.07 41.44 -21.56
CA ARG A 300 -3.18 42.17 -22.85
C ARG A 300 -2.44 43.49 -22.83
N ARG A 301 -2.55 44.29 -21.76
CA ARG A 301 -1.79 45.55 -21.62
C ARG A 301 -0.30 45.29 -21.47
N GLU A 302 0.09 44.26 -20.72
CA GLU A 302 1.49 43.85 -20.60
C GLU A 302 2.03 43.33 -21.94
N ASN A 303 1.22 42.64 -22.74
CA ASN A 303 1.60 42.14 -24.05
C ASN A 303 1.64 43.25 -25.11
N GLU A 304 0.74 44.24 -25.05
CA GLU A 304 0.83 45.47 -25.86
C GLU A 304 2.12 46.24 -25.55
N ALA A 305 2.43 46.43 -24.26
CA ALA A 305 3.69 47.05 -23.83
C ALA A 305 4.93 46.23 -24.24
N LEU A 306 4.86 44.90 -24.15
CA LEU A 306 5.93 44.01 -24.60
C LEU A 306 6.08 44.04 -26.13
N GLN A 307 4.99 44.07 -26.90
CA GLN A 307 5.02 44.21 -28.36
C GLN A 307 5.63 45.54 -28.79
N GLU A 308 5.32 46.64 -28.10
CA GLU A 308 5.98 47.93 -28.33
C GLU A 308 7.48 47.84 -28.02
N THR A 309 7.89 47.18 -26.93
CA THR A 309 9.32 46.97 -26.64
C THR A 309 10.00 46.05 -27.65
N VAL A 310 9.35 44.98 -28.10
CA VAL A 310 9.89 44.03 -29.09
C VAL A 310 10.00 44.70 -30.46
N ALA A 311 9.05 45.54 -30.86
CA ALA A 311 9.12 46.34 -32.08
C ALA A 311 10.31 47.31 -32.09
N THR A 312 10.82 47.70 -30.92
CA THR A 312 12.02 48.56 -30.77
C THR A 312 13.33 47.80 -30.58
N LEU A 313 13.30 46.47 -30.45
CA LEU A 313 14.48 45.63 -30.21
C LEU A 313 14.87 44.87 -31.50
N GLY A 314 16.17 44.83 -31.80
CA GLY A 314 16.69 44.11 -32.97
C GLY A 314 16.52 42.59 -32.88
N PRO A 315 16.51 41.86 -34.02
CA PRO A 315 16.12 40.45 -34.12
C PRO A 315 16.92 39.49 -33.22
N GLN A 316 18.19 39.78 -32.92
CA GLN A 316 19.01 38.99 -31.99
C GLN A 316 18.53 39.05 -30.54
N LYS A 317 17.95 40.18 -30.10
CA LYS A 317 17.39 40.28 -28.74
C LYS A 317 16.02 39.60 -28.63
N VAL A 318 15.34 39.39 -29.75
CA VAL A 318 14.05 38.67 -29.80
C VAL A 318 14.28 37.18 -29.63
N THR A 319 15.27 36.60 -30.32
CA THR A 319 15.66 35.19 -30.13
C THR A 319 16.15 34.91 -28.71
N ASP A 320 16.92 35.82 -28.11
CA ASP A 320 17.35 35.70 -26.72
C ASP A 320 16.19 35.77 -25.71
N LEU A 321 15.09 36.45 -26.06
CA LEU A 321 13.88 36.52 -25.25
C LEU A 321 13.00 35.29 -25.45
N GLU A 322 12.93 34.75 -26.66
CA GLU A 322 12.25 33.48 -26.98
C GLU A 322 12.89 32.30 -26.22
N ASP A 323 14.23 32.22 -26.20
CA ASP A 323 14.96 31.21 -25.44
C ASP A 323 14.72 31.35 -23.92
N LYS A 324 14.66 32.58 -23.41
CA LYS A 324 14.30 32.83 -21.99
C LYS A 324 12.86 32.44 -21.68
N LEU A 325 11.94 32.59 -22.64
CA LEU A 325 10.54 32.25 -22.48
C LEU A 325 10.34 30.73 -22.48
N GLU A 326 11.07 29.99 -23.32
CA GLU A 326 11.09 28.52 -23.28
C GLU A 326 11.63 27.97 -21.95
N VAL A 327 12.67 28.61 -21.40
CA VAL A 327 13.21 28.23 -20.08
C VAL A 327 12.17 28.47 -18.99
N LYS A 328 11.47 29.60 -19.03
CA LYS A 328 10.39 29.92 -18.07
C LYS A 328 9.18 28.99 -18.20
N ASP A 329 8.82 28.56 -19.40
CA ASP A 329 7.76 27.56 -19.62
C ASP A 329 8.13 26.17 -19.07
N LYS A 330 9.40 25.77 -19.18
CA LYS A 330 9.92 24.54 -18.57
C LYS A 330 9.90 24.64 -17.03
N GLU A 331 10.20 25.81 -16.47
CA GLU A 331 10.10 26.08 -15.04
C GLU A 331 8.65 26.05 -14.54
N LEU A 332 7.70 26.62 -15.30
CA LEU A 332 6.27 26.58 -14.96
C LEU A 332 5.73 25.15 -14.94
N LYS A 333 6.07 24.32 -15.93
CA LYS A 333 5.68 22.90 -15.95
C LYS A 333 6.24 22.13 -14.74
N LYS A 334 7.50 22.37 -14.38
CA LYS A 334 8.09 21.81 -13.16
C LYS A 334 7.38 22.32 -11.90
N GLY A 335 6.96 23.59 -11.88
CA GLY A 335 6.19 24.17 -10.79
C GLY A 335 4.77 23.59 -10.65
N GLU A 336 4.12 23.24 -11.76
CA GLU A 336 2.83 22.54 -11.77
C GLU A 336 2.96 21.09 -11.29
N GLU A 337 4.02 20.38 -11.68
CA GLU A 337 4.33 19.05 -11.17
C GLU A 337 4.62 19.08 -9.66
N ARG A 338 5.41 20.05 -9.18
CA ARG A 338 5.63 20.28 -7.74
C ARG A 338 4.32 20.54 -7.01
N ARG A 339 3.42 21.36 -7.56
CA ARG A 339 2.09 21.60 -6.99
C ARG A 339 1.25 20.31 -6.91
N ARG A 340 1.22 19.50 -7.98
CA ARG A 340 0.54 18.20 -7.95
C ARG A 340 1.10 17.26 -6.88
N ILE A 341 2.42 17.24 -6.68
CA ILE A 341 3.07 16.43 -5.65
C ILE A 341 2.67 16.93 -4.25
N ILE A 342 2.65 18.25 -4.03
CA ILE A 342 2.24 18.85 -2.76
C ILE A 342 0.76 18.54 -2.48
N ASP A 343 -0.12 18.63 -3.47
CA ASP A 343 -1.54 18.28 -3.33
C ASP A 343 -1.73 16.79 -2.97
N GLN A 344 -0.91 15.90 -3.55
CA GLN A 344 -0.90 14.49 -3.18
C GLN A 344 -0.38 14.26 -1.75
N GLN A 345 0.65 14.99 -1.32
CA GLN A 345 1.17 14.92 0.05
C GLN A 345 0.15 15.44 1.07
N LEU A 346 -0.55 16.53 0.76
CA LEU A 346 -1.65 17.04 1.58
C LEU A 346 -2.77 16.02 1.72
N LEU A 347 -3.17 15.36 0.62
CA LEU A 347 -4.17 14.30 0.65
C LEU A 347 -3.75 13.13 1.56
N LEU A 348 -2.48 12.74 1.53
CA LEU A 348 -1.95 11.68 2.41
C LEU A 348 -1.99 12.09 3.89
N VAL A 349 -1.61 13.33 4.21
CA VAL A 349 -1.66 13.86 5.58
C VAL A 349 -3.11 13.96 6.09
N GLU A 350 -4.06 14.32 5.24
CA GLU A 350 -5.49 14.32 5.59
C GLU A 350 -6.00 12.90 5.89
N GLN A 351 -5.58 11.90 5.10
CA GLN A 351 -5.89 10.50 5.36
C GLN A 351 -5.28 10.01 6.69
N GLU A 352 -4.03 10.36 6.98
CA GLU A 352 -3.37 10.04 8.25
C GLU A 352 -4.08 10.70 9.44
N ARG A 353 -4.52 11.96 9.31
CA ARG A 353 -5.30 12.65 10.33
C ARG A 353 -6.61 11.93 10.62
N ASP A 354 -7.32 11.54 9.57
CA ASP A 354 -8.60 10.83 9.70
C ASP A 354 -8.39 9.43 10.31
N ASP A 355 -7.29 8.75 10.00
CA ASP A 355 -6.92 7.48 10.62
C ASP A 355 -6.48 7.63 12.08
N LEU A 356 -5.79 8.70 12.45
CA LEU A 356 -5.49 9.03 13.84
C LEU A 356 -6.76 9.35 14.63
N GLN A 357 -7.69 10.10 14.05
CA GLN A 357 -9.00 10.34 14.65
C GLN A 357 -9.80 9.04 14.83
N ARG A 358 -9.71 8.10 13.87
CA ARG A 358 -10.28 6.76 14.04
C ARG A 358 -9.61 5.98 15.17
N LYS A 359 -8.28 6.03 15.28
CA LYS A 359 -7.54 5.37 16.37
C LYS A 359 -7.89 5.96 17.73
N LEU A 360 -8.01 7.29 17.84
CA LEU A 360 -8.46 7.97 19.06
C LEU A 360 -9.89 7.58 19.43
N ALA A 361 -10.81 7.58 18.46
CA ALA A 361 -12.18 7.14 18.68
C ALA A 361 -12.27 5.65 19.08
N LEU A 362 -11.35 4.80 18.60
CA LEU A 362 -11.26 3.38 18.99
C LEU A 362 -10.71 3.22 20.42
N LEU A 363 -9.77 4.08 20.83
CA LEU A 363 -9.26 4.10 22.21
C LEU A 363 -10.33 4.59 23.19
N GLU A 364 -11.12 5.60 22.80
CA GLU A 364 -12.27 6.09 23.57
C GLU A 364 -13.41 5.06 23.62
N ALA A 365 -13.69 4.35 22.52
CA ALA A 365 -14.69 3.31 22.46
C ALA A 365 -14.26 1.97 23.11
N GLY A 366 -12.98 1.84 23.49
CA GLY A 366 -12.38 0.64 24.09
C GLY A 366 -12.69 0.41 25.58
N GLY A 367 -13.49 1.27 26.23
CA GLY A 367 -14.10 0.96 27.54
C GLY A 367 -13.13 0.73 28.72
N LEU A 368 -11.92 1.30 28.70
CA LEU A 368 -11.01 1.35 29.85
C LEU A 368 -10.96 2.77 30.44
N VAL A 369 -12.13 3.33 30.72
CA VAL A 369 -12.26 4.47 31.63
C VAL A 369 -13.15 4.02 32.76
N LYS A 370 -12.54 3.60 33.88
CA LYS A 370 -13.26 3.51 35.15
C LYS A 370 -13.73 4.92 35.48
N GLU A 371 -15.01 5.06 35.82
CA GLU A 371 -15.56 6.25 36.46
C GLU A 371 -14.91 6.41 37.85
N GLU A 372 -13.70 6.93 37.89
CA GLU A 372 -13.16 7.64 39.05
C GLU A 372 -13.27 9.14 38.73
N PRO A 373 -13.53 9.99 39.74
CA PRO A 373 -13.53 11.43 39.53
C PRO A 373 -12.20 11.81 38.87
N VAL A 374 -12.29 12.60 37.82
CA VAL A 374 -11.13 13.08 37.07
C VAL A 374 -10.21 13.82 38.05
N ASP A 375 -9.13 13.15 38.47
CA ASP A 375 -8.00 13.78 39.15
C ASP A 375 -7.46 14.84 38.19
N GLN A 376 -7.75 16.11 38.48
CA GLN A 376 -7.27 17.25 37.69
C GLN A 376 -5.74 17.18 37.53
N ASP A 377 -5.03 16.65 38.53
CA ASP A 377 -3.59 16.43 38.50
C ASP A 377 -3.15 15.40 37.46
N LYS A 378 -3.93 14.32 37.24
CA LYS A 378 -3.64 13.32 36.19
C LYS A 378 -3.92 13.84 34.79
N GLU A 379 -4.93 14.70 34.62
CA GLU A 379 -5.16 15.39 33.34
C GLU A 379 -4.09 16.43 33.05
N ILE A 380 -3.64 17.17 34.07
CA ILE A 380 -2.53 18.12 33.97
C ILE A 380 -1.23 17.38 33.65
N GLU A 381 -0.95 16.23 34.28
CA GLU A 381 0.18 15.38 33.92
C GLU A 381 0.07 14.82 32.50
N LYS A 382 -1.13 14.45 32.03
CA LYS A 382 -1.34 13.98 30.66
C LYS A 382 -1.11 15.09 29.63
N ILE A 383 -1.57 16.30 29.91
CA ILE A 383 -1.32 17.49 29.07
C ILE A 383 0.18 17.80 29.08
N ARG A 384 0.83 17.79 30.24
CA ARG A 384 2.28 17.99 30.39
C ARG A 384 3.07 16.95 29.60
N ARG A 385 2.73 15.66 29.69
CA ARG A 385 3.38 14.59 28.91
C ARG A 385 3.15 14.73 27.41
N GLN A 386 1.97 15.21 26.98
CA GLN A 386 1.69 15.50 25.57
C GLN A 386 2.48 16.73 25.07
N GLU A 387 2.67 17.74 25.90
CA GLU A 387 3.46 18.94 25.56
C GLU A 387 4.97 18.64 25.58
N GLU A 388 5.45 17.83 26.52
CA GLU A 388 6.81 17.28 26.54
C GLU A 388 7.08 16.42 25.29
N PHE A 389 6.14 15.57 24.88
CA PHE A 389 6.25 14.80 23.64
C PHE A 389 6.25 15.68 22.37
N ARG A 390 5.43 16.74 22.34
CA ARG A 390 5.46 17.72 21.24
C ARG A 390 6.79 18.47 21.19
N ARG A 391 7.38 18.76 22.35
CA ARG A 391 8.70 19.40 22.45
C ARG A 391 9.80 18.47 21.95
N THR A 392 9.80 17.19 22.33
CA THR A 392 10.80 16.22 21.84
C THR A 392 10.69 16.05 20.32
N LEU A 393 9.49 16.01 19.76
CA LEU A 393 9.29 15.96 18.31
C LEU A 393 9.85 17.19 17.58
N LEU A 394 9.59 18.40 18.11
CA LEU A 394 10.18 19.62 17.54
C LEU A 394 11.70 19.69 17.73
N GLU A 395 12.23 19.10 18.81
CA GLU A 395 13.66 18.93 19.07
C GLU A 395 14.31 18.02 18.02
N GLU A 396 13.75 16.84 17.78
CA GLU A 396 14.17 15.93 16.71
C GLU A 396 14.06 16.56 15.32
N GLU A 397 12.99 17.30 15.03
CA GLU A 397 12.79 17.97 13.74
C GLU A 397 13.88 19.02 13.47
N ARG A 398 14.27 19.81 14.49
CA ARG A 398 15.39 20.76 14.34
C ARG A 398 16.72 20.06 14.18
N GLU A 399 16.98 18.98 14.90
CA GLU A 399 18.24 18.25 14.73
C GLU A 399 18.35 17.70 13.30
N ARG A 400 17.24 17.21 12.74
CA ARG A 400 17.16 16.82 11.32
C ARG A 400 17.39 18.01 10.40
N LEU A 401 16.66 19.12 10.58
CA LEU A 401 16.80 20.32 9.74
C LEU A 401 18.21 20.95 9.85
N LEU A 402 18.85 20.93 11.02
CA LEU A 402 20.22 21.38 11.22
C LEU A 402 21.23 20.47 10.52
N ALA A 403 21.03 19.15 10.59
CA ALA A 403 21.88 18.20 9.88
C ALA A 403 21.75 18.34 8.36
N GLU A 404 20.52 18.53 7.87
CA GLU A 404 20.21 18.79 6.46
C GLU A 404 20.80 20.12 5.99
N ASN A 405 20.66 21.19 6.78
CA ASN A 405 21.26 22.50 6.49
C ASN A 405 22.79 22.42 6.40
N LYS A 406 23.44 21.74 7.36
CA LYS A 406 24.90 21.49 7.32
C LYS A 406 25.30 20.65 6.10
N SER A 407 24.49 19.68 5.71
CA SER A 407 24.77 18.86 4.52
C SER A 407 24.64 19.67 3.23
N LEU A 408 23.58 20.47 3.09
CA LEU A 408 23.37 21.35 1.94
C LEU A 408 24.42 22.45 1.86
N GLN A 409 24.81 23.06 2.99
CA GLN A 409 25.93 24.01 3.04
C GLN A 409 27.22 23.39 2.53
N LYS A 410 27.59 22.19 3.01
CA LYS A 410 28.78 21.48 2.52
C LYS A 410 28.71 21.16 1.03
N LYS A 411 27.52 20.82 0.50
CA LYS A 411 27.35 20.59 -0.94
C LYS A 411 27.55 21.87 -1.74
N VAL A 412 26.98 22.99 -1.29
CA VAL A 412 27.13 24.31 -1.93
C VAL A 412 28.59 24.80 -1.90
N GLU A 413 29.31 24.56 -0.79
CA GLU A 413 30.74 24.86 -0.68
C GLU A 413 31.59 23.99 -1.61
N ALA A 414 31.27 22.70 -1.72
CA ALA A 414 31.97 21.77 -2.61
C ALA A 414 31.73 22.08 -4.10
N SER A 415 30.63 22.74 -4.43
CA SER A 415 30.26 23.16 -5.78
C SER A 415 30.56 24.64 -6.03
N SER A 416 31.71 25.13 -5.52
CA SER A 416 32.09 26.53 -5.66
C SER A 416 32.30 26.94 -7.14
N PRO A 417 32.02 28.21 -7.49
CA PRO A 417 32.25 28.73 -8.85
C PRO A 417 33.70 28.57 -9.34
N LEU A 418 34.67 28.65 -8.43
CA LEU A 418 36.10 28.48 -8.74
C LEU A 418 36.40 27.06 -9.25
N LEU A 419 35.85 26.03 -8.59
CA LEU A 419 35.99 24.64 -9.03
C LEU A 419 35.29 24.37 -10.37
N MET A 420 34.16 25.05 -10.64
CA MET A 420 33.50 24.96 -11.94
C MET A 420 34.36 25.58 -13.05
N GLU A 421 35.01 26.72 -12.81
CA GLU A 421 35.90 27.35 -13.77
C GLU A 421 37.13 26.48 -14.06
N ASP A 422 37.69 25.81 -13.06
CA ASP A 422 38.81 24.90 -13.23
C ASP A 422 38.41 23.65 -14.04
N ILE A 423 37.26 23.03 -13.75
CA ILE A 423 36.71 21.91 -14.54
C ILE A 423 36.41 22.34 -15.99
N LYS A 424 35.94 23.57 -16.22
CA LYS A 424 35.73 24.10 -17.58
C LYS A 424 37.06 24.23 -18.34
N LYS A 425 38.10 24.77 -17.70
CA LYS A 425 39.43 24.91 -18.30
C LYS A 425 40.01 23.55 -18.67
N GLU A 426 39.96 22.58 -17.74
CA GLU A 426 40.42 21.21 -17.98
C GLU A 426 39.65 20.54 -19.14
N LYS A 427 38.32 20.69 -19.17
CA LYS A 427 37.50 20.17 -20.26
C LYS A 427 37.87 20.80 -21.61
N THR A 428 38.06 22.12 -21.67
CA THR A 428 38.45 22.79 -22.91
C THR A 428 39.85 22.40 -23.36
N ALA A 429 40.77 22.18 -22.44
CA ALA A 429 42.13 21.72 -22.75
C ALA A 429 42.10 20.29 -23.32
N LEU A 430 41.42 19.35 -22.66
CA LEU A 430 41.31 17.97 -23.12
C LEU A 430 40.51 17.83 -24.42
N ALA A 431 39.50 18.67 -24.65
CA ALA A 431 38.79 18.70 -25.93
C ALA A 431 39.70 19.18 -27.07
N GLN A 432 40.51 20.22 -26.84
CA GLN A 432 41.51 20.66 -27.83
C GLN A 432 42.61 19.62 -28.07
N GLU A 433 43.01 18.87 -27.04
CA GLU A 433 43.96 17.76 -27.20
C GLU A 433 43.37 16.58 -27.97
N LEU A 434 42.08 16.29 -27.78
CA LEU A 434 41.33 15.31 -28.56
C LEU A 434 41.22 15.72 -30.02
N ASP A 435 40.82 16.97 -30.31
CA ASP A 435 40.73 17.47 -31.68
C ASP A 435 42.10 17.41 -32.37
N ARG A 436 43.17 17.77 -31.65
CA ARG A 436 44.55 17.67 -32.17
C ARG A 436 45.01 16.22 -32.37
N SER A 437 44.57 15.27 -31.55
CA SER A 437 44.94 13.86 -31.73
C SER A 437 44.18 13.22 -32.89
N GLU A 438 42.92 13.61 -33.09
CA GLU A 438 42.13 13.24 -34.28
C GLU A 438 42.73 13.84 -35.56
N GLU A 439 43.10 15.13 -35.56
CA GLU A 439 43.80 15.78 -36.68
C GLU A 439 45.16 15.12 -36.98
N ARG A 440 45.94 14.76 -35.95
CA ARG A 440 47.21 14.03 -36.15
C ARG A 440 46.98 12.65 -36.76
N ARG A 441 45.92 11.95 -36.36
CA ARG A 441 45.57 10.65 -36.95
C ARG A 441 45.20 10.80 -38.43
N GLU A 442 44.41 11.80 -38.77
CA GLU A 442 44.04 12.08 -40.17
C GLU A 442 45.27 12.46 -41.01
N GLN A 443 46.14 13.35 -40.51
CA GLN A 443 47.38 13.72 -41.20
C GLN A 443 48.30 12.51 -41.42
N LEU A 444 48.45 11.64 -40.42
CA LEU A 444 49.27 10.43 -40.56
C LEU A 444 48.66 9.44 -41.55
N ALA A 445 47.33 9.28 -41.57
CA ALA A 445 46.65 8.47 -42.58
C ALA A 445 46.86 9.02 -43.99
N GLU A 446 46.81 10.35 -44.17
CA GLU A 446 47.11 11.00 -45.45
C GLU A 446 48.58 10.81 -45.87
N PHE A 447 49.53 10.98 -44.94
CA PHE A 447 50.95 10.72 -45.21
C PHE A 447 51.21 9.27 -45.59
N LEU A 448 50.59 8.30 -44.89
CA LEU A 448 50.71 6.88 -45.21
C LEU A 448 50.11 6.57 -46.58
N PHE A 449 48.94 7.13 -46.91
CA PHE A 449 48.35 6.97 -48.23
C PHE A 449 49.27 7.50 -49.34
N ILE A 450 49.90 8.67 -49.14
CA ILE A 450 50.87 9.22 -50.09
C ILE A 450 52.09 8.30 -50.22
N LEU A 451 52.65 7.84 -49.10
CA LEU A 451 53.79 6.92 -49.10
C LEU A 451 53.46 5.58 -49.76
N GLU A 452 52.25 5.04 -49.58
CA GLU A 452 51.80 3.84 -50.28
C GLU A 452 51.72 4.06 -51.79
N GLN A 453 51.19 5.20 -52.23
CA GLN A 453 51.12 5.54 -53.66
C GLN A 453 52.51 5.73 -54.25
N GLU A 454 53.39 6.46 -53.58
CA GLU A 454 54.79 6.62 -53.98
C GLU A 454 55.52 5.28 -54.03
N ASN A 455 55.28 4.38 -53.07
CA ASN A 455 55.87 3.05 -53.05
C ASN A 455 55.33 2.19 -54.21
N ARG A 456 54.02 2.26 -54.52
CA ARG A 456 53.43 1.61 -55.70
C ARG A 456 54.02 2.15 -57.00
N GLU A 457 54.18 3.46 -57.12
CA GLU A 457 54.80 4.09 -58.28
C GLU A 457 56.27 3.70 -58.41
N LEU A 458 57.04 3.71 -57.32
CA LEU A 458 58.44 3.31 -57.29
C LEU A 458 58.61 1.84 -57.67
N ARG A 459 57.76 0.93 -57.16
CA ARG A 459 57.71 -0.48 -57.60
C ARG A 459 57.43 -0.60 -59.10
N GLY A 460 56.47 0.17 -59.61
CA GLY A 460 56.15 0.22 -61.03
C GLY A 460 57.31 0.73 -61.89
N ARG A 461 58.09 1.70 -61.40
CA ARG A 461 59.26 2.29 -62.09
C ARG A 461 60.51 1.41 -61.99
N LEU A 462 60.71 0.71 -60.87
CA LEU A 462 61.82 -0.20 -60.62
C LEU A 462 61.63 -1.57 -61.31
N GLY A 463 60.49 -1.77 -62.00
CA GLY A 463 60.27 -2.97 -62.81
C GLY A 463 59.81 -4.20 -62.03
N PHE A 464 59.46 -4.05 -60.75
CA PHE A 464 58.77 -5.08 -59.96
C PHE A 464 57.31 -5.20 -60.42
N ARG A 465 57.10 -5.73 -61.62
CA ARG A 465 55.83 -6.33 -62.02
C ARG A 465 55.86 -7.74 -61.47
N THR A 466 54.96 -8.06 -60.54
CA THR A 466 54.63 -9.45 -60.22
C THR A 466 54.04 -10.08 -61.48
N ALA A 467 54.91 -10.70 -62.28
CA ALA A 467 54.52 -11.51 -63.41
C ALA A 467 53.82 -12.75 -62.88
N LEU A 468 52.54 -12.90 -63.21
CA LEU A 468 51.86 -14.18 -63.17
C LEU A 468 52.59 -15.13 -64.14
N ASP A 469 53.00 -16.28 -63.62
CA ASP A 469 53.61 -17.44 -64.29
C ASP A 469 55.11 -17.34 -64.66
N GLY A 470 55.96 -18.06 -63.90
CA GLY A 470 57.25 -18.57 -64.40
C GLY A 470 58.45 -18.33 -63.48
N GLU A 471 59.03 -19.42 -63.00
CA GLU A 471 60.23 -19.53 -62.14
C GLU A 471 61.49 -18.84 -62.69
N GLU A 472 62.18 -18.04 -61.88
CA GLU A 472 63.65 -17.98 -61.87
C GLU A 472 64.18 -17.86 -60.44
N ALA A 473 65.06 -18.79 -60.10
CA ALA A 473 65.72 -18.93 -58.81
C ALA A 473 66.69 -17.78 -58.53
N GLY A 474 66.57 -17.19 -57.33
CA GLY A 474 67.50 -16.19 -56.80
C GLY A 474 66.85 -15.01 -56.07
N SER A 475 65.51 -14.91 -56.08
CA SER A 475 64.78 -13.80 -55.45
C SER A 475 64.04 -14.15 -54.15
N GLU A 476 63.95 -15.42 -53.75
CA GLU A 476 63.13 -15.82 -52.59
C GLU A 476 63.59 -15.19 -51.26
N GLU A 477 64.89 -14.95 -51.03
CA GLU A 477 65.36 -14.27 -49.83
C GLU A 477 65.04 -12.76 -49.85
N LEU A 478 65.13 -12.10 -51.01
CA LEU A 478 64.77 -10.69 -51.18
C LEU A 478 63.25 -10.48 -51.10
N GLU A 479 62.46 -11.39 -51.68
CA GLU A 479 61.00 -11.38 -51.58
C GLU A 479 60.53 -11.69 -50.15
N GLN A 480 61.18 -12.61 -49.43
CA GLN A 480 60.88 -12.88 -48.02
C GLN A 480 61.31 -11.72 -47.11
N GLU A 481 62.47 -11.11 -47.33
CA GLU A 481 62.89 -9.91 -46.58
C GLU A 481 61.98 -8.71 -46.88
N GLU A 482 61.54 -8.52 -48.14
CA GLU A 482 60.56 -7.48 -48.49
C GLU A 482 59.18 -7.77 -47.89
N GLU A 483 58.68 -9.01 -47.92
CA GLU A 483 57.43 -9.39 -47.24
C GLU A 483 57.54 -9.25 -45.71
N LEU A 484 58.69 -9.54 -45.11
CA LEU A 484 58.95 -9.32 -43.68
C LEU A 484 59.00 -7.84 -43.32
N VAL A 485 59.65 -7.01 -44.14
CA VAL A 485 59.73 -5.55 -43.90
C VAL A 485 58.35 -4.90 -44.10
N LEU A 486 57.59 -5.33 -45.10
CA LEU A 486 56.20 -4.88 -45.31
C LEU A 486 55.28 -5.41 -44.21
N GLY A 487 55.47 -6.64 -43.76
CA GLY A 487 54.75 -7.24 -42.64
C GLY A 487 55.05 -6.54 -41.32
N GLN A 488 56.30 -6.16 -41.08
CA GLN A 488 56.70 -5.36 -39.92
C GLN A 488 56.12 -3.95 -39.99
N ALA A 489 56.16 -3.28 -41.15
CA ALA A 489 55.56 -1.96 -41.32
C ALA A 489 54.04 -1.97 -41.07
N ARG A 490 53.32 -2.99 -41.58
CA ARG A 490 51.89 -3.19 -41.32
C ARG A 490 51.60 -3.50 -39.85
N LEU A 491 52.42 -4.31 -39.19
CA LEU A 491 52.28 -4.56 -37.75
C LEU A 491 52.55 -3.30 -36.93
N TYR A 492 53.52 -2.46 -37.30
CA TYR A 492 53.76 -1.18 -36.64
C TYR A 492 52.61 -0.19 -36.87
N GLU A 493 51.99 -0.21 -38.05
CA GLU A 493 50.78 0.57 -38.38
C GLU A 493 49.58 0.11 -37.53
N GLU A 494 49.31 -1.20 -37.48
CA GLU A 494 48.25 -1.77 -36.65
C GLU A 494 48.47 -1.46 -35.15
N ILE A 495 49.70 -1.59 -34.65
CA ILE A 495 50.03 -1.25 -33.26
C ILE A 495 49.85 0.25 -33.01
N TYR A 496 50.28 1.11 -33.94
CA TYR A 496 50.15 2.55 -33.82
C TYR A 496 48.68 3.00 -33.83
N ASP A 497 47.88 2.45 -34.75
CA ASP A 497 46.44 2.71 -34.84
C ASP A 497 45.71 2.26 -33.58
N ILE A 498 46.06 1.09 -33.03
CA ILE A 498 45.49 0.62 -31.76
C ILE A 498 45.86 1.58 -30.61
N LEU A 499 47.12 2.02 -30.51
CA LEU A 499 47.55 2.94 -29.46
C LEU A 499 46.87 4.32 -29.57
N VAL A 500 46.72 4.85 -30.78
CA VAL A 500 46.03 6.12 -31.02
C VAL A 500 44.53 5.99 -30.76
N GLN A 501 43.91 4.87 -31.14
CA GLN A 501 42.52 4.59 -30.80
C GLN A 501 42.31 4.49 -29.29
N GLU A 502 43.18 3.80 -28.56
CA GLU A 502 43.12 3.71 -27.09
C GLU A 502 43.29 5.10 -26.42
N GLU A 503 44.16 5.96 -26.95
CA GLU A 503 44.36 7.32 -26.46
C GLU A 503 43.13 8.22 -26.73
N ILE A 504 42.57 8.15 -27.95
CA ILE A 504 41.33 8.85 -28.32
C ILE A 504 40.17 8.39 -27.43
N GLU A 505 39.98 7.08 -27.25
CA GLU A 505 38.93 6.55 -26.39
C GLU A 505 39.11 6.95 -24.93
N ARG A 506 40.35 7.02 -24.44
CA ARG A 506 40.67 7.49 -23.09
C ARG A 506 40.30 8.96 -22.94
N LEU A 507 40.73 9.81 -23.86
CA LEU A 507 40.41 11.25 -23.88
C LEU A 507 38.91 11.49 -23.99
N GLN A 508 38.19 10.73 -24.84
CA GLN A 508 36.73 10.79 -24.94
C GLN A 508 36.03 10.38 -23.64
N ARG A 509 36.53 9.35 -22.94
CA ARG A 509 36.03 8.94 -21.61
C ARG A 509 36.27 10.03 -20.57
N GLU A 510 37.45 10.64 -20.55
CA GLU A 510 37.80 11.73 -19.64
C GLU A 510 36.97 13.00 -19.90
N VAL A 511 36.78 13.40 -21.17
CA VAL A 511 35.91 14.52 -21.57
C VAL A 511 34.45 14.27 -21.20
N LYS A 512 33.93 13.05 -21.43
CA LYS A 512 32.56 12.67 -21.00
C LYS A 512 32.42 12.76 -19.49
N ARG A 513 33.37 12.24 -18.73
CA ARG A 513 33.39 12.31 -17.26
C ARG A 513 33.41 13.76 -16.77
N LEU A 514 34.24 14.62 -17.34
CA LEU A 514 34.28 16.05 -16.99
C LEU A 514 33.00 16.78 -17.39
N GLN A 515 32.35 16.39 -18.48
CA GLN A 515 31.07 16.94 -18.90
C GLN A 515 29.93 16.52 -17.97
N GLU A 516 29.91 15.28 -17.49
CA GLU A 516 28.99 14.82 -16.46
C GLU A 516 29.19 15.58 -15.14
N LEU A 517 30.45 15.76 -14.72
CA LEU A 517 30.78 16.57 -13.54
C LEU A 517 30.32 18.03 -13.71
N LEU A 518 30.57 18.64 -14.86
CA LEU A 518 30.13 20.01 -15.16
C LEU A 518 28.60 20.15 -15.11
N ASN A 519 27.88 19.13 -15.59
CA ASN A 519 26.42 19.11 -15.53
C ASN A 519 25.91 19.00 -14.08
N THR A 520 26.57 18.19 -13.24
CA THR A 520 26.23 18.11 -11.81
C THR A 520 26.50 19.40 -11.06
N TYR A 521 27.51 20.17 -11.47
CA TYR A 521 27.86 21.45 -10.88
C TYR A 521 27.27 22.66 -11.61
N SER A 522 26.33 22.46 -12.54
CA SER A 522 25.81 23.53 -13.40
C SER A 522 25.25 24.71 -12.58
N PRO A 523 25.25 25.95 -13.13
CA PRO A 523 24.68 27.12 -12.44
C PRO A 523 23.21 26.92 -12.02
N ILE A 524 22.48 26.08 -12.77
CA ILE A 524 21.10 25.71 -12.46
C ILE A 524 21.06 24.78 -11.25
N ALA A 525 21.91 23.74 -11.21
CA ALA A 525 22.02 22.85 -10.05
C ALA A 525 22.46 23.63 -8.79
N MET A 526 23.35 24.60 -8.96
CA MET A 526 23.77 25.53 -7.90
C MET A 526 22.64 26.40 -7.38
N ALA A 527 21.87 27.02 -8.29
CA ALA A 527 20.71 27.81 -7.93
C ALA A 527 19.67 26.96 -7.21
N THR A 528 19.42 25.72 -7.67
CA THR A 528 18.48 24.82 -6.98
C THR A 528 18.97 24.40 -5.59
N LEU A 529 20.27 24.13 -5.42
CA LEU A 529 20.84 23.81 -4.11
C LEU A 529 20.80 25.01 -3.15
N GLN A 530 20.97 26.23 -3.67
CA GLN A 530 20.83 27.47 -2.90
C GLN A 530 19.37 27.72 -2.50
N GLU A 531 18.41 27.53 -3.42
CA GLU A 531 16.97 27.61 -3.12
C GLU A 531 16.55 26.56 -2.07
N GLU A 532 17.02 25.32 -2.18
CA GLU A 532 16.76 24.27 -1.19
C GLU A 532 17.35 24.63 0.18
N LEU A 533 18.55 25.21 0.21
CA LEU A 533 19.20 25.67 1.42
C LEU A 533 18.43 26.85 2.06
N GLU A 534 17.93 27.78 1.26
CA GLU A 534 17.07 28.89 1.73
C GLU A 534 15.74 28.38 2.30
N GLN A 535 15.07 27.45 1.62
CA GLN A 535 13.84 26.82 2.12
C GLN A 535 14.06 26.06 3.44
N VAL A 536 15.19 25.34 3.57
CA VAL A 536 15.54 24.66 4.83
C VAL A 536 15.86 25.66 5.94
N LYS A 537 16.49 26.81 5.63
CA LYS A 537 16.67 27.91 6.60
C LYS A 537 15.34 28.51 7.06
N GLU A 538 14.41 28.76 6.15
CA GLU A 538 13.07 29.27 6.47
C GLU A 538 12.27 28.30 7.34
N ARG A 539 12.31 26.99 7.01
CA ARG A 539 11.69 25.94 7.84
C ARG A 539 12.31 25.86 9.23
N LEU A 540 13.62 26.07 9.34
CA LEU A 540 14.33 26.10 10.61
C LEU A 540 13.90 27.31 11.47
N ILE A 541 13.79 28.50 10.86
CA ILE A 541 13.27 29.71 11.52
C ILE A 541 11.83 29.46 12.00
N HIS A 542 10.98 28.90 11.16
CA HIS A 542 9.59 28.59 11.52
C HIS A 542 9.49 27.57 12.67
N SER A 543 10.34 26.54 12.66
CA SER A 543 10.45 25.57 13.76
C SER A 543 10.88 26.26 15.06
N GLU A 544 11.82 27.20 15.02
CA GLU A 544 12.24 27.99 16.18
C GLU A 544 11.14 28.93 16.71
N GLU A 545 10.38 29.58 15.83
CA GLU A 545 9.20 30.38 16.20
C GLU A 545 8.10 29.54 16.87
N LEU A 546 7.84 28.34 16.36
CA LEU A 546 6.86 27.41 16.94
C LEU A 546 7.28 26.97 18.35
N ARG A 547 8.58 26.75 18.58
CA ARG A 547 9.10 26.51 19.94
C ARG A 547 8.94 27.71 20.85
N GLU A 548 9.22 28.92 20.37
CA GLU A 548 9.07 30.11 21.20
C GLU A 548 7.60 30.31 21.60
N LYS A 549 6.67 30.03 20.69
CA LYS A 549 5.22 30.01 20.97
C LYS A 549 4.86 28.91 21.99
N GLN A 550 5.48 27.73 21.90
CA GLN A 550 5.26 26.66 22.89
C GLN A 550 5.85 26.99 24.27
N ARG A 551 7.04 27.61 24.33
CA ARG A 551 7.63 28.11 25.57
C ARG A 551 6.72 29.15 26.23
N LYS A 552 6.23 30.12 25.46
CA LYS A 552 5.27 31.11 25.97
C LYS A 552 3.96 30.49 26.47
N LYS A 553 3.49 29.41 25.83
CA LYS A 553 2.30 28.67 26.30
C LYS A 553 2.58 27.94 27.61
N LEU A 554 3.73 27.28 27.76
CA LEU A 554 4.15 26.66 29.02
C LEU A 554 4.30 27.68 30.14
N ASP A 555 4.97 28.81 29.89
CA ASP A 555 5.12 29.89 30.88
C ASP A 555 3.76 30.44 31.33
N ASN A 556 2.77 30.48 30.43
CA ASN A 556 1.41 30.90 30.75
C ASN A 556 0.66 29.83 31.57
N LEU A 557 0.80 28.56 31.20
CA LEU A 557 0.23 27.45 31.96
C LEU A 557 0.83 27.35 33.37
N GLU A 558 2.14 27.52 33.52
CA GLU A 558 2.81 27.58 34.82
C GLU A 558 2.31 28.75 35.68
N LYS A 559 2.08 29.92 35.08
CA LYS A 559 1.48 31.07 35.78
C LYS A 559 0.02 30.83 36.16
N GLU A 560 -0.77 30.16 35.32
CA GLU A 560 -2.17 29.80 35.63
C GLU A 560 -2.26 28.75 36.73
N MET A 561 -1.35 27.76 36.72
CA MET A 561 -1.20 26.76 37.77
C MET A 561 -0.77 27.38 39.10
N GLY A 562 0.26 28.23 39.10
CA GLY A 562 0.70 28.92 40.32
C GLY A 562 -0.37 29.84 40.92
N LYS A 563 -1.26 30.42 40.10
CA LYS A 563 -2.43 31.19 40.57
C LYS A 563 -3.51 30.28 41.19
N LYS A 564 -3.73 29.09 40.64
CA LYS A 564 -4.66 28.10 41.21
C LYS A 564 -4.16 27.54 42.55
N ASP A 565 -2.85 27.29 42.67
CA ASP A 565 -2.23 26.85 43.92
C ASP A 565 -2.32 27.93 45.02
N LEU A 566 -2.16 29.20 44.64
CA LEU A 566 -2.38 30.34 45.56
C LEU A 566 -3.84 30.45 46.00
N LEU A 567 -4.80 30.26 45.09
CA LEU A 567 -6.23 30.26 45.40
C LEU A 567 -6.65 29.07 46.28
N GLN A 568 -6.06 27.88 46.06
CA GLN A 568 -6.28 26.72 46.94
C GLN A 568 -5.68 26.94 48.34
N LYS A 569 -4.48 27.54 48.44
CA LYS A 569 -3.90 27.89 49.74
C LYS A 569 -4.72 28.93 50.49
N SER A 570 -5.25 29.95 49.81
CA SER A 570 -6.15 30.93 50.46
C SER A 570 -7.48 30.30 50.90
N LEU A 571 -8.04 29.37 50.12
CA LEU A 571 -9.25 28.63 50.50
C LEU A 571 -8.99 27.66 51.68
N GLN A 572 -7.79 27.08 51.77
CA GLN A 572 -7.35 26.27 52.91
C GLN A 572 -7.09 27.10 54.17
N GLU A 573 -6.60 28.33 54.02
CA GLU A 573 -6.44 29.27 55.14
C GLU A 573 -7.80 29.79 55.63
N GLU A 574 -8.74 30.11 54.73
CA GLU A 574 -10.12 30.50 55.11
C GLU A 574 -10.91 29.37 55.78
N SER A 575 -10.69 28.12 55.37
CA SER A 575 -11.31 26.95 56.03
C SER A 575 -10.69 26.67 57.40
N LYS A 576 -9.37 26.82 57.57
CA LYS A 576 -8.71 26.73 58.89
C LYS A 576 -9.14 27.83 59.86
N VAL A 577 -9.40 29.05 59.37
CA VAL A 577 -9.94 30.14 60.19
C VAL A 577 -11.39 29.84 60.61
N ARG A 578 -12.19 29.20 59.75
CA ARG A 578 -13.55 28.75 60.08
C ARG A 578 -13.60 27.51 61.00
N GLU A 579 -12.60 26.63 60.94
CA GLU A 579 -12.46 25.51 61.88
C GLU A 579 -12.00 26.01 63.27
N GLN A 580 -11.12 27.02 63.35
CA GLN A 580 -10.76 27.66 64.62
C GLN A 580 -11.91 28.45 65.28
N GLU A 581 -12.89 28.95 64.53
CA GLU A 581 -14.10 29.55 65.11
C GLU A 581 -15.12 28.52 65.66
N ASN A 582 -15.08 27.27 65.18
CA ASN A 582 -15.99 26.20 65.62
C ASN A 582 -15.41 25.30 66.73
N ASP A 583 -14.09 25.25 66.92
CA ASP A 583 -13.43 24.42 67.95
C ASP A 583 -13.39 25.04 69.36
N THR A 584 -14.07 26.16 69.61
CA THR A 584 -14.30 26.67 70.99
C THR A 584 -15.49 26.01 71.70
N LYS A 585 -16.09 24.94 71.14
CA LYS A 585 -17.18 24.17 71.76
C LYS A 585 -17.05 22.66 71.58
N SER A 586 -15.93 22.06 72.00
CA SER A 586 -15.91 20.71 72.60
C SER A 586 -14.48 20.25 72.86
N GLU A 587 -14.11 20.15 74.13
CA GLU A 587 -12.94 19.38 74.56
C GLU A 587 -13.28 17.89 74.80
N GLU A 588 -12.21 17.09 74.77
CA GLU A 588 -12.03 15.71 75.27
C GLU A 588 -12.43 14.51 74.37
N SER A 589 -11.46 13.92 73.66
CA SER A 589 -10.51 12.95 74.24
C SER A 589 -9.65 12.18 73.21
N ASN A 590 -8.38 11.99 73.59
CA ASN A 590 -7.44 10.89 73.30
C ASN A 590 -6.82 10.65 71.90
N SER A 591 -5.61 11.23 71.75
CA SER A 591 -4.27 10.57 71.71
C SER A 591 -3.92 9.42 70.74
N SER A 592 -2.66 9.51 70.25
CA SER A 592 -1.81 8.57 69.46
C SER A 592 -2.04 8.58 67.95
N GLU A 593 -1.05 8.65 67.06
CA GLU A 593 0.42 8.58 67.16
C GLU A 593 1.00 9.31 65.93
N LYS A 594 2.13 10.01 66.11
CA LYS A 594 2.89 10.63 65.02
C LYS A 594 3.91 9.63 64.50
N GLU A 595 3.78 9.23 63.23
CA GLU A 595 4.88 8.61 62.49
C GLU A 595 5.39 9.60 61.43
N LYS A 596 6.72 9.76 61.41
CA LYS A 596 7.47 10.63 60.51
C LYS A 596 8.34 9.73 59.62
N VAL A 597 8.19 9.91 58.29
CA VAL A 597 9.21 9.72 57.22
C VAL A 597 9.52 8.23 56.92
N ASP A 598 9.43 7.71 55.68
CA ASP A 598 10.13 8.07 54.44
C ASP A 598 9.26 7.98 53.17
N PRO A 599 9.43 8.86 52.17
CA PRO A 599 9.12 8.56 50.78
C PRO A 599 10.39 8.11 50.02
N ALA A 600 10.19 7.29 48.99
CA ALA A 600 11.15 6.93 47.95
C ALA A 600 12.17 5.83 48.28
N GLU A 601 11.79 4.59 47.95
CA GLU A 601 12.68 3.64 47.29
C GLU A 601 11.80 2.58 46.58
N GLY A 602 11.59 2.73 45.26
CA GLY A 602 10.81 1.74 44.52
C GLY A 602 10.46 2.08 43.07
N MET A 603 10.54 3.35 42.64
CA MET A 603 10.24 3.74 41.25
C MET A 603 11.50 3.72 40.34
N ASP A 604 12.69 3.93 40.90
CA ASP A 604 13.92 4.04 40.09
C ASP A 604 14.41 2.69 39.54
N THR A 605 14.07 1.56 40.19
CA THR A 605 14.50 0.22 39.72
C THR A 605 13.62 -0.37 38.61
N ILE A 606 12.46 0.22 38.34
CA ILE A 606 11.56 -0.22 37.24
C ILE A 606 11.92 0.51 35.94
N ILE A 607 12.26 1.80 36.03
CA ILE A 607 12.62 2.64 34.87
C ILE A 607 13.91 2.13 34.21
N ASP A 608 14.91 1.73 35.00
CA ASP A 608 16.18 1.20 34.49
C ASP A 608 16.06 -0.16 33.77
N LYS A 609 15.09 -1.01 34.14
CA LYS A 609 14.85 -2.28 33.44
C LYS A 609 14.15 -2.10 32.10
N THR A 610 13.26 -1.12 31.98
CA THR A 610 12.61 -0.78 30.70
C THR A 610 13.55 -0.07 29.73
N PHE A 611 14.49 0.76 30.21
CA PHE A 611 15.47 1.41 29.34
C PHE A 611 16.57 0.46 28.83
N HIS A 612 16.92 -0.58 29.60
CA HIS A 612 17.88 -1.60 29.14
C HIS A 612 17.35 -2.45 27.97
N LEU A 613 16.03 -2.66 27.86
CA LEU A 613 15.40 -3.38 26.74
C LEU A 613 15.42 -2.58 25.43
N PHE A 614 15.28 -1.24 25.50
CA PHE A 614 15.34 -0.38 24.30
C PHE A 614 16.78 -0.18 23.79
N ARG A 615 17.80 -0.25 24.65
CA ARG A 615 19.20 -0.08 24.25
C ARG A 615 19.83 -1.32 23.58
N HIS A 616 19.21 -2.50 23.68
CA HIS A 616 19.72 -3.75 23.09
C HIS A 616 18.85 -4.36 21.97
N GLY A 617 17.72 -3.74 21.61
CA GLY A 617 16.70 -4.34 20.74
C GLY A 617 16.78 -4.09 19.23
N LEU A 618 17.86 -3.56 18.67
CA LEU A 618 18.03 -3.38 17.21
C LEU A 618 19.47 -3.64 16.75
N ARG A 619 20.06 -4.75 17.20
CA ARG A 619 21.15 -5.39 16.45
C ARG A 619 20.55 -6.31 15.39
N TRP A 620 20.28 -5.74 14.21
CA TRP A 620 20.04 -6.53 13.02
C TRP A 620 21.32 -7.30 12.69
N ASN A 621 21.23 -8.63 12.71
CA ASN A 621 22.28 -9.53 12.31
C ASN A 621 22.73 -9.23 10.87
N ARG A 622 23.93 -8.66 10.71
CA ARG A 622 24.79 -8.98 9.57
C ARG A 622 25.24 -10.43 9.75
N LYS A 623 24.72 -11.34 8.91
CA LYS A 623 25.49 -12.54 8.57
C LYS A 623 26.20 -12.26 7.25
N LYS A 624 27.52 -12.44 7.29
CA LYS A 624 28.34 -12.85 6.15
C LYS A 624 27.78 -14.19 5.66
N ASP A 625 27.39 -14.26 4.40
CA ASP A 625 28.12 -14.97 3.34
C ASP A 625 27.64 -14.45 1.98
#